data_AF-A0A944XBG6-F1
#
_entry.id   AF-A0A944XBG6-F1
#
_cell.length_a   1.000
_cell.length_b   1.000
_cell.length_c   1.000
_cell.angle_alpha   90.00
_cell.angle_beta   90.00
_cell.angle_gamma   90.00
#
_symmetry.space_group_name_H-M   'P 1'
#
loop_
_entity.id
_entity.type
_entity.pdbx_description
1 polymer ?
#
loop_
_entity_poly.entity_id
_entity_poly.type
_entity_poly.pdbx_seq_one_letter_code
_entity_poly.pdbx_strand_id
1 'polypeptide(L)'
;MSDVAYDAWYFIPLDESPTVGRESRPQPPQMTVIAVDAGSSLAFQVQGVHSALEITVTATGLSAEGRQADVVDLFTGEQIDGTFSPAAVTWTRSQDGMNAVFQAPLPRVAPIIKLRVAAPPSLVVTKVEFNTP
;
A
#
# COMPACT_ATOMS: atom_id res chain seq x y z
N MET A 1 18.76 3.76 6.62
CA MET A 1 17.30 3.72 6.51
C MET A 1 16.67 4.36 7.73
N SER A 2 15.79 5.32 7.50
CA SER A 2 15.01 5.99 8.55
C SER A 2 13.54 5.73 8.29
N ASP A 3 12.80 5.39 9.34
CA ASP A 3 11.36 5.14 9.27
C ASP A 3 10.60 6.44 8.95
N VAL A 4 9.60 6.33 8.08
CA VAL A 4 8.73 7.43 7.65
C VAL A 4 7.31 7.12 8.13
N ALA A 5 6.89 7.84 9.16
CA ALA A 5 5.54 7.74 9.69
C ALA A 5 4.51 8.24 8.67
N TYR A 6 3.37 7.57 8.64
CA TYR A 6 2.14 8.08 8.03
C TYR A 6 1.25 8.68 9.12
N ASP A 7 0.50 9.72 8.79
CA ASP A 7 -0.42 10.40 9.72
C ASP A 7 -1.77 9.69 9.82
N ALA A 8 -2.21 9.10 8.72
CA ALA A 8 -3.47 8.39 8.61
C ALA A 8 -3.42 7.32 7.53
N TRP A 9 -4.28 6.32 7.66
CA TRP A 9 -4.56 5.36 6.60
C TRP A 9 -6.06 5.31 6.33
N TYR A 10 -6.42 4.78 5.17
CA TYR A 10 -7.78 4.78 4.65
C TYR A 10 -8.07 3.42 4.03
N PHE A 11 -9.28 2.92 4.25
CA PHE A 11 -9.78 1.71 3.60
C PHE A 11 -10.86 2.07 2.59
N ILE A 12 -10.69 1.61 1.36
CA ILE A 12 -11.63 1.79 0.25
C ILE A 12 -12.11 0.38 -0.14
N PRO A 13 -13.27 -0.09 0.37
CA PRO A 13 -13.71 -1.48 0.21
C PRO A 13 -14.14 -1.82 -1.24
N LEU A 14 -14.42 -0.81 -2.06
CA LEU A 14 -14.75 -0.97 -3.46
C LEU A 14 -14.13 0.17 -4.26
N ASP A 15 -12.98 -0.09 -4.88
CA ASP A 15 -12.23 0.86 -5.69
C ASP A 15 -12.38 0.52 -7.18
N GLU A 16 -13.52 0.92 -7.76
CA GLU A 16 -13.85 0.74 -9.18
C GLU A 16 -13.03 1.63 -10.11
N SER A 17 -12.44 2.70 -9.58
CA SER A 17 -11.72 3.73 -10.35
C SER A 17 -10.46 4.14 -9.60
N PRO A 18 -9.38 3.33 -9.63
CA PRO A 18 -8.23 3.53 -8.75
C PRO A 18 -7.39 4.77 -9.08
N THR A 19 -7.63 5.43 -10.21
CA THR A 19 -7.04 6.73 -10.55
C THR A 19 -7.81 7.91 -9.96
N VAL A 20 -8.94 7.65 -9.30
CA VAL A 20 -9.81 8.66 -8.67
C VAL A 20 -9.93 8.34 -7.20
N GLY A 21 -9.82 9.37 -6.36
CA GLY A 21 -10.03 9.28 -4.94
C GLY A 21 -11.49 8.98 -4.61
N ARG A 22 -11.68 8.34 -3.46
CA ARG A 22 -13.01 8.15 -2.87
C ARG A 22 -12.99 8.67 -1.46
N GLU A 23 -14.11 9.29 -1.07
CA GLU A 23 -14.34 9.63 0.33
C GLU A 23 -14.20 8.38 1.19
N SER A 24 -13.26 8.44 2.11
CA SER A 24 -12.98 7.38 3.06
C SER A 24 -12.65 8.03 4.39
N ARG A 25 -12.97 7.33 5.48
CA ARG A 25 -12.71 7.86 6.82
C ARG A 25 -11.25 7.61 7.19
N PRO A 26 -10.50 8.64 7.62
CA PRO A 26 -9.15 8.44 8.09
C PRO A 26 -9.15 7.55 9.33
N GLN A 27 -8.20 6.64 9.37
CA GLN A 27 -7.89 5.79 10.50
C GLN A 27 -6.58 6.26 11.13
N PRO A 28 -6.42 6.14 12.47
CA PRO A 28 -5.18 6.51 13.14
C PRO A 28 -4.01 5.67 12.64
N PRO A 29 -2.75 6.13 12.81
CA PRO A 29 -1.57 5.50 12.22
C PRO A 29 -1.15 4.16 12.85
N GLN A 30 -2.07 3.51 13.57
CA GLN A 30 -1.94 2.18 14.11
C GLN A 30 -2.77 1.22 13.24
N MET A 31 -2.21 0.83 12.08
CA MET A 31 -2.86 -0.19 11.25
C MET A 31 -2.75 -1.55 11.93
N THR A 32 -3.89 -2.19 12.15
CA THR A 32 -3.99 -3.58 12.60
C THR A 32 -4.00 -4.53 11.41
N VAL A 33 -4.10 -5.84 11.68
CA VAL A 33 -4.30 -6.83 10.62
C VAL A 33 -5.62 -6.56 9.90
N ILE A 34 -5.57 -6.42 8.58
CA ILE A 34 -6.74 -6.19 7.72
C ILE A 34 -6.74 -7.15 6.55
N ALA A 35 -7.92 -7.73 6.27
CA ALA A 35 -8.16 -8.45 5.04
C ALA A 35 -8.58 -7.45 3.95
N VAL A 36 -7.86 -7.44 2.84
CA VAL A 36 -8.11 -6.56 1.70
C VAL A 36 -8.60 -7.42 0.55
N ASP A 37 -9.89 -7.29 0.25
CA ASP A 37 -10.52 -8.07 -0.82
C ASP A 37 -10.09 -7.60 -2.21
N ALA A 38 -10.23 -8.49 -3.19
CA ALA A 38 -10.03 -8.11 -4.59
C ALA A 38 -10.95 -6.96 -4.98
N GLY A 39 -10.39 -5.93 -5.60
CA GLY A 39 -11.07 -4.66 -5.91
C GLY A 39 -11.04 -3.63 -4.79
N SER A 40 -10.53 -3.94 -3.61
CA SER A 40 -10.33 -2.98 -2.52
C SER A 40 -8.97 -2.28 -2.59
N SER A 41 -8.87 -1.13 -1.92
CA SER A 41 -7.63 -0.38 -1.77
C SER A 41 -7.39 0.03 -0.31
N LEU A 42 -6.10 0.07 0.06
CA LEU A 42 -5.60 0.79 1.23
C LEU A 42 -4.90 2.05 0.74
N ALA A 43 -5.09 3.18 1.42
CA ALA A 43 -4.30 4.38 1.16
C ALA A 43 -3.66 4.90 2.44
N PHE A 44 -2.50 5.53 2.30
CA PHE A 44 -1.67 6.01 3.39
C PHE A 44 -1.27 7.45 3.11
N GLN A 45 -1.40 8.31 4.13
CA GLN A 45 -0.97 9.70 4.06
C GLN A 45 0.38 9.84 4.79
N VAL A 46 1.46 9.95 4.02
CA VAL A 46 2.82 10.16 4.54
C VAL A 46 3.12 11.65 4.70
N GLN A 47 4.01 11.99 5.64
CA GLN A 47 4.34 13.38 5.94
C GLN A 47 5.19 14.05 4.86
N GLY A 48 4.53 14.81 3.98
CA GLY A 48 5.19 15.66 2.98
C GLY A 48 5.58 14.91 1.71
N VAL A 49 6.36 15.59 0.86
CA VAL A 49 6.84 15.04 -0.41
C VAL A 49 8.23 14.45 -0.22
N HIS A 50 8.40 13.18 -0.58
CA HIS A 50 9.67 12.47 -0.45
C HIS A 50 10.31 12.28 -1.83
N SER A 51 11.62 12.49 -1.92
CA SER A 51 12.38 12.26 -3.16
C SER A 51 12.45 10.78 -3.53
N ALA A 52 12.49 9.90 -2.53
CA ALA A 52 12.38 8.46 -2.65
C ALA A 52 11.92 7.84 -1.33
N LEU A 53 11.15 6.77 -1.43
CA LEU A 53 10.81 5.88 -0.32
C LEU A 53 11.02 4.43 -0.73
N GLU A 54 11.18 3.55 0.23
CA GLU A 54 10.95 2.12 0.10
C GLU A 54 9.67 1.79 0.83
N ILE A 55 8.73 1.13 0.14
CA ILE A 55 7.54 0.57 0.78
C ILE A 55 7.76 -0.90 1.09
N THR A 56 7.39 -1.29 2.30
CA THR A 56 7.33 -2.70 2.71
C THR A 56 5.89 -3.05 3.08
N VAL A 57 5.34 -4.06 2.42
CA VAL A 57 4.01 -4.62 2.69
C VAL A 57 4.20 -6.02 3.25
N THR A 58 3.78 -6.22 4.50
CA THR A 58 3.81 -7.52 5.15
C THR A 58 2.41 -8.10 5.16
N ALA A 59 2.28 -9.33 4.66
CA ALA A 59 1.02 -10.06 4.61
C ALA A 59 1.21 -11.48 5.16
N THR A 60 0.12 -12.14 5.54
CA THR A 60 0.20 -13.56 5.92
C THR A 60 0.63 -14.40 4.73
N GLY A 61 1.51 -15.38 4.96
CA GLY A 61 2.06 -16.24 3.91
C GLY A 61 0.98 -16.99 3.14
N LEU A 62 -0.11 -17.41 3.81
CA LEU A 62 -1.26 -18.08 3.20
C LEU A 62 -2.01 -17.16 2.21
N SER A 63 -2.29 -15.92 2.61
CA SER A 63 -3.00 -14.97 1.72
C SER A 63 -2.15 -14.50 0.52
N ALA A 64 -0.84 -14.64 0.66
CA ALA A 64 0.16 -14.21 -0.32
C ALA A 64 0.68 -15.37 -1.19
N GLU A 65 0.09 -16.56 -1.08
CA GLU A 65 0.50 -17.73 -1.84
C GLU A 65 0.26 -17.50 -3.34
N GLY A 66 1.26 -17.84 -4.17
CA GLY A 66 1.22 -17.62 -5.61
C GLY A 66 1.48 -16.19 -6.08
N ARG A 67 1.48 -15.18 -5.18
CA ARG A 67 1.79 -13.79 -5.53
C ARG A 67 3.30 -13.56 -5.57
N GLN A 68 3.77 -12.83 -6.58
CA GLN A 68 5.15 -12.37 -6.66
C GLN A 68 5.20 -10.86 -6.95
N ALA A 69 5.32 -10.48 -8.22
CA ALA A 69 5.41 -9.09 -8.64
C ALA A 69 4.04 -8.38 -8.72
N ASP A 70 2.95 -9.14 -8.61
CA ASP A 70 1.56 -8.73 -8.79
C ASP A 70 0.81 -8.60 -7.46
N VAL A 71 1.53 -8.38 -6.36
CA VAL A 71 0.95 -8.35 -5.01
C VAL A 71 -0.12 -7.27 -4.85
N VAL A 72 0.19 -6.03 -5.24
CA VAL A 72 -0.73 -4.88 -5.27
C VAL A 72 -0.34 -3.93 -6.39
N ASP A 73 -1.33 -3.28 -6.99
CA ASP A 73 -1.11 -2.12 -7.84
C ASP A 73 -0.86 -0.91 -6.95
N LEU A 74 0.12 -0.08 -7.33
CA LEU A 74 0.49 1.10 -6.55
C LEU A 74 0.13 2.39 -7.30
N PHE A 75 -0.45 3.33 -6.57
CA PHE A 75 -0.80 4.65 -7.07
C PHE A 75 -0.33 5.73 -6.09
N THR A 76 -0.04 6.92 -6.60
CA THR A 76 0.31 8.10 -5.78
C THR A 76 -0.55 9.30 -6.15
N GLY A 77 -0.85 10.15 -5.16
CA GLY A 77 -1.67 11.34 -5.34
C GLY A 77 -1.38 12.40 -4.29
N GLU A 78 -1.81 13.64 -4.56
CA GLU A 78 -1.63 14.75 -3.62
C GLU A 78 -2.67 14.74 -2.48
N GLN A 79 -3.87 14.19 -2.75
CA GLN A 79 -5.01 14.18 -1.84
C GLN A 79 -5.80 12.87 -1.97
N ILE A 80 -6.44 12.43 -0.88
CA ILE A 80 -7.12 11.11 -0.81
C ILE A 80 -8.35 11.02 -1.72
N ASP A 81 -9.04 12.13 -1.90
CA ASP A 81 -10.20 12.34 -2.77
C ASP A 81 -9.81 12.89 -4.16
N GLY A 82 -8.50 13.07 -4.41
CA GLY A 82 -7.97 13.65 -5.63
C GLY A 82 -7.69 12.64 -6.75
N THR A 83 -6.91 13.06 -7.74
CA THR A 83 -6.43 12.19 -8.82
C THR A 83 -5.19 11.43 -8.41
N PHE A 84 -5.14 10.16 -8.80
CA PHE A 84 -4.02 9.26 -8.57
C PHE A 84 -3.34 8.87 -9.87
N SER A 85 -2.01 8.83 -9.84
CA SER A 85 -1.18 8.33 -10.94
C SER A 85 -0.64 6.94 -10.60
N PRO A 86 -0.66 5.97 -11.54
CA PRO A 86 -0.04 4.68 -11.31
C PRO A 86 1.47 4.84 -11.15
N ALA A 87 2.03 4.16 -10.16
CA ALA A 87 3.44 4.11 -9.89
C ALA A 87 3.95 2.72 -10.27
N ALA A 88 4.67 2.65 -11.38
CA ALA A 88 5.29 1.42 -11.85
C ALA A 88 6.47 1.07 -10.92
N VAL A 89 6.31 -0.01 -10.16
CA VAL A 89 7.34 -0.52 -9.25
C VAL A 89 7.59 -2.00 -9.49
N THR A 90 8.80 -2.45 -9.18
CA THR A 90 9.15 -3.86 -9.18
C THR A 90 9.18 -4.36 -7.74
N TRP A 91 8.26 -5.25 -7.40
CA TRP A 91 8.21 -5.87 -6.07
C TRP A 91 9.26 -6.98 -5.94
N THR A 92 9.99 -6.95 -4.83
CA THR A 92 10.80 -8.08 -4.36
C THR A 92 10.04 -8.77 -3.24
N ARG A 93 9.93 -10.10 -3.32
CA ARG A 93 9.27 -10.92 -2.30
C ARG A 93 10.30 -11.68 -1.48
N SER A 94 10.16 -11.63 -0.17
CA SER A 94 10.88 -12.46 0.79
C SER A 94 9.89 -13.12 1.76
N GLN A 95 10.42 -13.95 2.67
CA GLN A 95 9.63 -14.65 3.67
C GLN A 95 10.23 -14.39 5.06
N ASP A 96 9.38 -14.03 6.01
CA ASP A 96 9.74 -13.84 7.41
C ASP A 96 8.78 -14.64 8.31
N GLY A 97 9.24 -15.82 8.73
CA GLY A 97 8.43 -16.78 9.46
C GLY A 97 7.17 -17.18 8.69
N MET A 98 6.01 -16.86 9.26
CA MET A 98 4.69 -17.13 8.66
C MET A 98 4.20 -16.03 7.72
N ASN A 99 4.98 -14.96 7.54
CA ASN A 99 4.60 -13.81 6.72
C ASN A 99 5.34 -13.82 5.39
N ALA A 100 4.67 -13.32 4.35
CA ALA A 100 5.29 -12.88 3.12
C ALA A 100 5.56 -11.37 3.22
N VAL A 101 6.77 -10.95 2.84
CA VAL A 101 7.19 -9.56 2.87
C VAL A 101 7.45 -9.11 1.44
N PHE A 102 6.82 -8.02 1.04
CA PHE A 102 6.95 -7.44 -0.29
C PHE A 102 7.58 -6.06 -0.18
N GLN A 103 8.65 -5.81 -0.91
CA GLN A 103 9.38 -4.55 -0.88
C GLN A 103 9.46 -3.95 -2.27
N ALA A 104 9.29 -2.64 -2.37
CA ALA A 104 9.41 -1.92 -3.64
C ALA A 104 9.99 -0.52 -3.43
N PRO A 105 10.89 -0.04 -4.31
CA PRO A 105 11.31 1.34 -4.31
C PRO A 105 10.23 2.23 -4.96
N LEU A 106 10.00 3.40 -4.36
CA LEU A 106 9.08 4.43 -4.80
C LEU A 106 9.84 5.74 -5.09
N PRO A 107 10.15 6.04 -6.36
CA PRO A 107 10.75 7.31 -6.72
C PRO A 107 9.71 8.43 -6.68
N ARG A 108 10.07 9.58 -6.10
CA ARG A 108 9.27 10.82 -6.04
C ARG A 108 7.80 10.59 -5.62
N VAL A 109 7.58 10.60 -4.32
CA VAL A 109 6.31 10.14 -3.74
C VAL A 109 5.47 11.35 -3.32
N ALA A 110 4.29 11.46 -3.91
CA ALA A 110 3.26 12.39 -3.46
C ALA A 110 2.73 11.94 -2.07
N PRO A 111 2.15 12.84 -1.26
CA PRO A 111 1.79 12.55 0.12
C PRO A 111 0.81 11.40 0.32
N ILE A 112 0.02 11.03 -0.68
CA ILE A 112 -0.90 9.88 -0.60
C ILE A 112 -0.37 8.72 -1.45
N ILE A 113 -0.22 7.56 -0.81
CA ILE A 113 0.17 6.30 -1.44
C ILE A 113 -0.99 5.34 -1.33
N LYS A 114 -1.47 4.80 -2.46
CA LYS A 114 -2.59 3.87 -2.52
C LYS A 114 -2.15 2.51 -3.06
N LEU A 115 -2.52 1.45 -2.35
CA LEU A 115 -2.28 0.05 -2.65
C LEU A 115 -3.60 -0.62 -2.99
N ARG A 116 -3.76 -1.12 -4.21
CA ARG A 116 -4.97 -1.82 -4.64
C ARG A 116 -4.69 -3.32 -4.81
N VAL A 117 -5.54 -4.15 -4.22
CA VAL A 117 -5.54 -5.58 -4.51
C VAL A 117 -6.41 -5.82 -5.75
N ALA A 118 -5.78 -5.93 -6.92
CA ALA A 118 -6.52 -5.96 -8.19
C ALA A 118 -7.25 -7.28 -8.45
N ALA A 119 -6.64 -8.40 -8.05
CA ALA A 119 -7.13 -9.75 -8.37
C ALA A 119 -7.24 -10.62 -7.10
N PRO A 120 -8.13 -11.62 -7.08
CA PRO A 120 -8.21 -12.60 -6.01
C PRO A 120 -6.96 -13.48 -5.93
N PRO A 121 -6.68 -14.12 -4.77
CA PRO A 121 -7.46 -14.11 -3.53
C PRO A 121 -7.28 -12.83 -2.71
N SER A 122 -8.10 -12.57 -1.69
CA SER A 122 -7.89 -11.44 -0.77
C SER A 122 -6.51 -11.49 -0.10
N LEU A 123 -5.91 -10.33 0.16
CA LEU A 123 -4.61 -10.22 0.84
C LEU A 123 -4.82 -9.85 2.31
N VAL A 124 -4.27 -10.63 3.24
CA VAL A 124 -4.33 -10.31 4.68
C VAL A 124 -3.07 -9.54 5.05
N VAL A 125 -3.17 -8.21 5.02
CA VAL A 125 -2.08 -7.28 5.31
C VAL A 125 -1.96 -7.11 6.82
N THR A 126 -0.78 -7.38 7.35
CA THR A 126 -0.47 -7.25 8.78
C THR A 126 0.31 -5.99 9.10
N LYS A 127 1.05 -5.44 8.13
CA LYS A 127 1.86 -4.23 8.30
C LYS A 127 2.16 -3.56 6.96
N VAL A 128 2.21 -2.23 6.94
CA VAL A 128 2.75 -1.43 5.84
C VAL A 128 3.71 -0.42 6.44
N GLU A 129 4.90 -0.34 5.87
CA GLU A 129 6.00 0.54 6.33
C GLU A 129 6.57 1.34 5.17
N PHE A 130 7.07 2.52 5.49
CA PHE A 130 7.74 3.41 4.54
C PHE A 130 9.08 3.80 5.13
N ASN A 131 10.16 3.64 4.37
CA ASN A 131 11.51 3.98 4.81
C ASN A 131 12.19 4.88 3.79
N THR A 132 13.05 5.80 4.22
CA THR A 132 14.01 6.42 3.30
C THR A 132 15.16 5.43 3.04
N PRO A 133 15.56 5.20 1.78
CA PRO A 133 16.71 4.34 1.46
C PRO A 133 18.01 4.81 2.16
#